data_AF-A0A139Y4Z5-F1
#
_entry.id   AF-A0A139Y4Z5-F1
#
_cell.length_a   1.000
_cell.length_b   1.000
_cell.length_c   1.000
_cell.angle_alpha   90.00
_cell.angle_beta   90.00
_cell.angle_gamma   90.00
#
_symmetry.space_group_name_H-M   'P 1'
#
loop_
_entity.id
_entity.type
_entity.pdbx_description
1 polymer ?
#
loop_
_entity_poly.entity_id
_entity_poly.type
_entity_poly.pdbx_seq_one_letter_code
_entity_poly.pdbx_strand_id
1 'polypeptide(L)'
;SRIDTYFYGSAERRKYPFDIGYAYAQALSAFTLVLMFSVVVPLILPLGILYFCFRYQVDKYNYMFHVYADLDFNSNGTLAVTAIKYMLFAVSFMQFAMAGFFLSQDDTWMPVAGGFMLFFSLMSWVTLLCYSVVPPESISAREASRLKNSEGVQVLLPRQRQELREAYRQPCGIASVCDCAV
;
A
#
# COMPACT_ATOMS: atom_id res chain seq x y z
N SER A 1 -37.74 -22.75 -2.58
CA SER A 1 -36.96 -23.08 -1.37
C SER A 1 -35.44 -23.07 -1.56
N ARG A 2 -34.88 -22.79 -2.75
CA ARG A 2 -33.41 -22.71 -2.98
C ARG A 2 -32.86 -21.27 -3.02
N ILE A 3 -33.74 -20.27 -2.99
CA ILE A 3 -33.36 -18.84 -3.00
C ILE A 3 -33.03 -18.35 -1.58
N ASP A 4 -33.61 -18.99 -0.56
CA ASP A 4 -33.40 -18.61 0.84
C ASP A 4 -32.00 -18.98 1.36
N THR A 5 -31.30 -19.94 0.74
CA THR A 5 -29.95 -20.36 1.14
C THR A 5 -28.84 -19.36 0.82
N TYR A 6 -29.03 -18.44 -0.14
CA TYR A 6 -28.06 -17.35 -0.34
C TYR A 6 -28.23 -16.23 0.70
N PHE A 7 -29.44 -16.08 1.24
CA PHE A 7 -29.73 -15.08 2.27
C PHE A 7 -29.46 -15.62 3.68
N TYR A 8 -29.62 -16.93 3.93
CA TYR A 8 -29.40 -17.55 5.26
C TYR A 8 -27.95 -17.92 5.61
N GLY A 9 -26.96 -17.51 4.80
CA GLY A 9 -25.57 -17.42 5.26
C GLY A 9 -25.34 -16.22 6.20
N SER A 10 -26.32 -15.32 6.33
CA SER A 10 -26.20 -14.05 7.05
C SER A 10 -26.28 -14.15 8.59
N ALA A 11 -26.13 -15.35 9.15
CA ALA A 11 -25.93 -15.58 10.58
C ALA A 11 -24.52 -16.04 10.93
N GLU A 12 -23.61 -16.15 9.96
CA GLU A 12 -22.19 -15.96 10.26
C GLU A 12 -22.01 -14.51 10.71
N ARG A 13 -21.29 -14.27 11.82
CA ARG A 13 -20.94 -12.93 12.29
C ARG A 13 -20.61 -12.08 11.07
N ARG A 14 -21.37 -11.00 10.82
CA ARG A 14 -21.12 -10.11 9.68
C ARG A 14 -19.69 -9.58 9.81
N LYS A 15 -18.75 -10.25 9.14
CA LYS A 15 -17.36 -9.83 9.08
C LYS A 15 -17.37 -8.51 8.33
N TYR A 16 -16.74 -7.48 8.90
CA TYR A 16 -16.73 -6.16 8.28
C TYR A 16 -15.89 -6.22 6.99
N PRO A 17 -16.38 -5.71 5.85
CA PRO A 17 -15.59 -5.67 4.62
C PRO A 17 -14.40 -4.73 4.84
N PHE A 18 -13.20 -5.29 4.94
CA PHE A 18 -11.98 -4.50 5.12
C PHE A 18 -11.38 -4.16 3.76
N ASP A 19 -11.46 -2.88 3.39
CA ASP A 19 -10.80 -2.38 2.19
C ASP A 19 -9.35 -1.99 2.52
N ILE A 20 -8.42 -2.81 2.04
CA ILE A 20 -6.97 -2.59 2.20
C ILE A 20 -6.59 -1.24 1.56
N GLY A 21 -7.09 -0.93 0.36
CA GLY A 21 -6.74 0.30 -0.35
C GLY A 21 -7.11 1.55 0.44
N TYR A 22 -8.32 1.56 1.01
CA TYR A 22 -8.79 2.65 1.87
C TYR A 22 -7.94 2.77 3.14
N ALA A 23 -7.64 1.67 3.83
CA ALA A 23 -6.86 1.68 5.07
C ALA A 23 -5.44 2.23 4.86
N TYR A 24 -4.77 1.84 3.76
CA TYR A 24 -3.44 2.37 3.42
C TYR A 24 -3.48 3.83 3.01
N ALA A 25 -4.48 4.27 2.22
CA ALA A 25 -4.63 5.67 1.84
C ALA A 25 -4.86 6.58 3.07
N GLN A 26 -5.66 6.12 4.03
CA GLN A 26 -5.89 6.83 5.30
C GLN A 26 -4.60 6.92 6.14
N ALA A 27 -3.82 5.84 6.23
CA ALA A 27 -2.56 5.85 6.97
C ALA A 27 -1.50 6.75 6.31
N LEU A 28 -1.37 6.67 4.98
CA LEU A 28 -0.44 7.49 4.20
C LEU A 28 -0.78 8.98 4.30
N SER A 29 -2.06 9.34 4.19
CA SER A 29 -2.50 10.74 4.32
C SER A 29 -2.28 11.30 5.74
N ALA A 30 -2.56 10.52 6.78
CA ALA A 30 -2.24 10.92 8.15
C ALA A 30 -0.72 11.12 8.35
N PHE A 31 0.10 10.23 7.78
CA PHE A 31 1.55 10.32 7.85
C PHE A 31 2.09 11.57 7.16
N THR A 32 1.61 11.86 5.94
CA THR A 32 2.04 13.04 5.19
C THR A 32 1.65 14.33 5.92
N LEU A 33 0.45 14.41 6.49
CA LEU A 33 0.01 15.58 7.27
C LEU A 33 0.89 15.79 8.50
N VAL A 34 1.14 14.74 9.29
CA VAL A 34 2.02 14.82 10.47
C VAL A 34 3.41 15.31 10.07
N LEU A 35 3.96 14.82 8.96
CA LEU A 35 5.25 15.27 8.45
C LEU A 35 5.24 16.75 8.03
N MET A 36 4.25 17.19 7.25
CA MET A 36 4.20 18.59 6.78
C MET A 36 4.05 19.59 7.93
N PHE A 37 3.20 19.29 8.90
CA PHE A 37 2.95 20.20 10.02
C PHE A 37 4.02 20.13 11.12
N SER A 38 4.85 19.08 11.15
CA SER A 38 5.93 18.94 12.14
C SER A 38 6.93 20.10 12.12
N VAL A 39 7.09 20.71 10.96
CA VAL A 39 7.92 21.88 10.71
C VAL A 39 7.49 23.08 11.56
N VAL A 40 6.19 23.35 11.57
CA VAL A 40 5.63 24.54 12.23
C VAL A 40 5.45 24.26 13.71
N VAL A 41 5.02 23.04 14.06
CA VAL A 41 4.74 22.63 15.42
C VAL A 41 5.37 21.26 15.69
N PRO A 42 6.55 21.19 16.34
CA PRO A 42 7.26 19.93 16.57
C PRO A 42 6.52 18.97 17.51
N LEU A 43 5.56 19.48 18.29
CA LEU A 43 4.68 18.69 19.16
C LEU A 43 3.71 17.79 18.38
N ILE A 44 3.53 17.99 17.08
CA ILE A 44 2.63 17.14 16.27
C ILE A 44 3.22 15.76 16.01
N LEU A 45 4.55 15.62 16.03
CA LEU A 45 5.24 14.33 15.84
C LEU A 45 4.93 13.30 16.94
N PRO A 46 5.11 13.62 18.25
CA PRO A 46 4.76 12.67 19.31
C PRO A 46 3.26 12.34 19.31
N LEU A 47 2.39 13.31 18.95
CA LEU A 47 0.96 13.06 18.79
C LEU A 47 0.66 12.12 17.61
N GLY A 48 1.34 12.31 16.48
CA GLY A 48 1.22 11.44 15.32
C GLY A 48 1.69 10.00 15.59
N ILE A 49 2.82 9.84 16.31
CA ILE A 49 3.29 8.52 16.74
C ILE A 49 2.26 7.85 17.64
N LEU A 50 1.71 8.57 18.61
CA LEU A 50 0.67 8.05 19.49
C LEU A 50 -0.57 7.60 18.70
N TYR A 51 -1.00 8.38 17.70
CA TYR A 51 -2.07 8.00 16.78
C TYR A 51 -1.77 6.68 16.05
N PHE A 52 -0.58 6.53 15.46
CA PHE A 52 -0.19 5.30 14.78
C PHE A 52 -0.09 4.10 15.73
N CYS A 53 0.40 4.29 16.96
CA CYS A 53 0.43 3.24 17.97
C CYS A 53 -0.99 2.76 18.32
N PHE A 54 -1.93 3.67 18.56
CA PHE A 54 -3.31 3.32 18.84
C PHE A 54 -3.95 2.59 17.66
N ARG A 55 -3.77 3.12 16.44
CA ARG A 55 -4.29 2.51 15.22
C ARG A 55 -3.74 1.09 15.03
N TYR A 56 -2.43 0.90 15.24
CA TYR A 56 -1.77 -0.39 15.18
C TYR A 56 -2.38 -1.41 16.16
N GLN A 57 -2.64 -1.01 17.40
CA GLN A 57 -3.25 -1.91 18.38
C GLN A 57 -4.66 -2.32 17.94
N VAL A 58 -5.51 -1.35 17.53
CA VAL A 58 -6.87 -1.63 17.05
C VAL A 58 -6.85 -2.58 15.86
N ASP A 59 -6.00 -2.32 14.87
CA ASP A 59 -5.90 -3.16 13.68
C ASP A 59 -5.42 -4.57 14.04
N LYS A 60 -4.40 -4.70 14.90
CA LYS A 60 -3.90 -5.99 15.40
C LYS A 60 -4.99 -6.81 16.09
N TYR A 61 -5.79 -6.18 16.97
CA TYR A 61 -6.89 -6.86 17.63
C TYR A 61 -7.97 -7.30 16.63
N ASN A 62 -8.34 -6.45 15.68
CA ASN A 62 -9.35 -6.78 14.67
C ASN A 62 -8.95 -7.95 13.76
N TYR A 63 -7.65 -8.06 13.42
CA TYR A 63 -7.11 -9.23 12.71
C TYR A 63 -7.12 -10.50 13.58
N MET A 64 -6.69 -10.43 14.84
CA MET A 64 -6.60 -11.60 15.72
C MET A 64 -7.97 -12.22 16.01
N PHE A 65 -9.01 -11.39 16.19
CA PHE A 65 -10.37 -11.84 16.51
C PHE A 65 -11.22 -12.18 15.27
N HIS A 66 -10.62 -12.26 14.08
CA HIS A 66 -11.30 -12.61 12.82
C HIS A 66 -12.56 -11.74 12.55
N VAL A 67 -12.48 -10.45 12.91
CA VAL A 67 -13.59 -9.49 12.68
C VAL A 67 -13.63 -9.05 11.21
N TYR A 68 -12.49 -9.03 10.53
CA TYR A 68 -12.37 -8.76 9.10
C TYR A 68 -12.67 -10.02 8.28
N ALA A 69 -13.32 -9.83 7.13
CA ALA A 69 -13.55 -10.90 6.16
C ALA A 69 -12.20 -11.47 5.69
N ASP A 70 -12.18 -12.76 5.34
CA ASP A 70 -10.97 -13.42 4.85
C ASP A 70 -10.44 -12.63 3.63
N LEU A 71 -9.25 -12.07 3.76
CA LEU A 71 -8.67 -11.22 2.73
C LEU A 71 -8.08 -12.13 1.63
N ASP A 72 -8.87 -12.41 0.60
CA ASP A 72 -8.40 -13.14 -0.59
C ASP A 72 -7.39 -12.33 -1.45
N PHE A 73 -7.04 -11.12 -1.00
CA PHE A 73 -6.14 -10.22 -1.71
C PHE A 73 -4.67 -10.42 -1.31
N ASN A 74 -4.05 -11.51 -1.74
CA ASN A 74 -2.61 -11.72 -1.57
C ASN A 74 -1.81 -10.89 -2.60
N SER A 75 -1.47 -9.66 -2.22
CA SER A 75 -0.72 -8.72 -3.07
C SER A 75 0.80 -9.03 -3.16
N ASN A 76 1.29 -10.13 -2.58
CA ASN A 76 2.73 -10.49 -2.56
C ASN A 76 3.65 -9.30 -2.21
N GLY A 77 3.23 -8.46 -1.27
CA GLY A 77 4.00 -7.28 -0.82
C GLY A 77 4.08 -6.11 -1.80
N THR A 78 3.51 -6.19 -3.01
CA THR A 78 3.55 -5.11 -4.01
C THR A 78 2.89 -3.82 -3.51
N LEU A 79 1.83 -3.93 -2.71
CA LEU A 79 1.17 -2.78 -2.08
C LEU A 79 2.08 -2.06 -1.08
N ALA A 80 2.88 -2.81 -0.31
CA ALA A 80 3.83 -2.24 0.65
C ALA A 80 4.94 -1.46 -0.06
N VAL A 81 5.46 -1.98 -1.18
CA VAL A 81 6.46 -1.29 -2.01
C VAL A 81 5.91 0.05 -2.51
N THR A 82 4.67 0.07 -2.96
CA THR A 82 4.01 1.30 -3.42
C THR A 82 3.82 2.31 -2.28
N ALA A 83 3.40 1.86 -1.09
CA ALA A 83 3.29 2.74 0.08
C ALA A 83 4.62 3.37 0.48
N ILE A 84 5.72 2.61 0.44
CA ILE A 84 7.08 3.12 0.73
C ILE A 84 7.47 4.24 -0.23
N LYS A 85 7.13 4.14 -1.53
CA LYS A 85 7.40 5.22 -2.51
C LYS A 85 6.70 6.52 -2.12
N TYR A 86 5.43 6.45 -1.71
CA TYR A 86 4.69 7.64 -1.27
C TYR A 86 5.21 8.21 0.06
N MET A 87 5.64 7.36 0.99
CA MET A 87 6.29 7.82 2.22
C MET A 87 7.61 8.53 1.94
N LEU A 88 8.45 7.98 1.05
CA LEU A 88 9.69 8.61 0.60
C LEU A 88 9.44 9.96 -0.07
N PHE A 89 8.40 10.05 -0.90
CA PHE A 89 7.98 11.31 -1.53
C PHE A 89 7.59 12.38 -0.49
N ALA A 90 6.82 12.01 0.53
CA ALA A 90 6.45 12.94 1.59
C ALA A 90 7.67 13.46 2.37
N VAL A 91 8.64 12.57 2.67
CA VAL A 91 9.88 12.92 3.36
C VAL A 91 10.77 13.82 2.49
N SER A 92 10.95 13.51 1.20
CA SER A 92 11.78 14.30 0.30
C SER A 92 11.21 15.70 0.07
N PHE A 93 9.88 15.82 0.02
CA PHE A 93 9.21 17.12 -0.05
C PHE A 93 9.40 17.93 1.23
N MET A 94 9.29 17.31 2.41
CA MET A 94 9.54 17.98 3.69
C MET A 94 10.99 18.47 3.80
N GLN A 95 11.97 17.63 3.43
CA GLN A 95 13.39 18.00 3.41
C GLN A 95 13.67 19.17 2.47
N PHE A 96 13.02 19.20 1.30
CA PHE A 96 13.13 20.32 0.37
C PHE A 96 12.56 21.61 0.97
N ALA A 97 11.40 21.55 1.62
CA ALA A 97 10.80 22.72 2.28
C ALA A 97 11.69 23.28 3.41
N MET A 98 12.29 22.40 4.23
CA MET A 98 13.26 22.81 5.26
C MET A 98 14.53 23.40 4.69
N ALA A 99 15.10 22.79 3.66
CA ALA A 99 16.26 23.34 3.00
C ALA A 99 15.98 24.75 2.42
N GLY A 100 14.79 24.96 1.83
CA GLY A 100 14.37 26.28 1.36
C GLY A 100 14.31 27.33 2.47
N PHE A 101 13.75 26.99 3.64
CA PHE A 101 13.66 27.90 4.77
C PHE A 101 15.03 28.31 5.35
N PHE A 102 16.00 27.39 5.40
CA PHE A 102 17.35 27.68 5.90
C PHE A 102 18.19 28.55 4.95
N LEU A 103 17.90 28.53 3.64
CA LEU A 103 18.58 29.39 2.68
C LEU A 103 18.09 30.85 2.71
N SER A 104 16.88 31.09 3.21
CA SER A 104 16.30 32.44 3.29
C SER A 104 16.67 33.21 4.56
N GLN A 105 17.47 32.63 5.46
CA GLN A 105 17.93 33.30 6.69
C GLN A 105 19.30 33.96 6.46
N ASP A 106 19.42 35.24 6.85
CA ASP A 106 20.58 36.11 6.58
C ASP A 106 21.81 35.86 7.48
N ASP A 107 21.77 34.87 8.38
CA ASP A 107 22.87 34.54 9.27
C ASP A 107 23.97 33.73 8.55
N THR A 108 25.25 34.09 8.73
CA THR A 108 26.38 33.55 7.94
C THR A 108 26.57 32.02 7.99
N TRP A 109 26.16 31.37 9.09
CA TRP A 109 26.34 29.94 9.33
C TRP A 109 25.12 29.09 8.94
N MET A 110 23.95 29.71 8.78
CA MET A 110 22.71 29.05 8.36
C MET A 110 22.67 28.61 6.87
N PRO A 111 23.21 29.36 5.88
CA PRO A 111 23.22 28.93 4.49
C PRO A 111 24.19 27.78 4.24
N VAL A 112 25.24 27.64 5.05
CA VAL A 112 26.13 26.47 5.03
C VAL A 112 25.35 25.21 5.44
N ALA A 113 24.58 25.28 6.53
CA ALA A 113 23.71 24.20 6.97
C ALA A 113 22.61 23.89 5.93
N GLY A 114 21.97 24.92 5.37
CA GLY A 114 21.01 24.80 4.27
C GLY A 114 21.60 24.13 3.03
N GLY A 115 22.86 24.44 2.68
CA GLY A 115 23.59 23.83 1.57
C GLY A 115 23.83 22.33 1.76
N PHE A 116 24.26 21.90 2.96
CA PHE A 116 24.39 20.47 3.27
C PHE A 116 23.03 19.76 3.21
N MET A 117 21.98 20.37 3.77
CA MET A 117 20.62 19.81 3.69
C MET A 117 20.10 19.71 2.26
N LEU A 118 20.40 20.67 1.40
CA LEU A 118 20.07 20.60 -0.03
C LEU A 118 20.76 19.42 -0.72
N PHE A 119 22.02 19.15 -0.41
CA PHE A 119 22.72 17.99 -0.98
C PHE A 119 22.05 16.67 -0.58
N PHE A 120 21.69 16.52 0.70
CA PHE A 120 20.94 15.35 1.17
C PHE A 120 19.54 15.26 0.54
N SER A 121 18.86 16.39 0.38
CA SER A 121 17.58 16.45 -0.33
C SER A 121 17.75 15.99 -1.78
N LEU A 122 18.72 16.52 -2.52
CA LEU A 122 19.00 16.09 -3.90
C LEU A 122 19.31 14.59 -3.97
N MET A 123 20.08 14.05 -3.03
CA MET A 123 20.33 12.60 -2.94
C MET A 123 19.05 11.79 -2.70
N SER A 124 18.13 12.28 -1.85
CA SER A 124 16.83 11.65 -1.60
C SER A 124 15.92 11.68 -2.83
N TRP A 125 15.92 12.79 -3.59
CA TRP A 125 15.17 12.94 -4.83
C TRP A 125 15.74 12.05 -5.94
N VAL A 126 17.06 11.94 -6.07
CA VAL A 126 17.71 10.97 -6.97
C VAL A 126 17.32 9.55 -6.59
N THR A 127 17.34 9.22 -5.30
CA THR A 127 16.91 7.90 -4.81
C THR A 127 15.45 7.63 -5.17
N LEU A 128 14.57 8.62 -5.01
CA LEU A 128 13.16 8.53 -5.40
C LEU A 128 13.00 8.34 -6.91
N LEU A 129 13.75 9.07 -7.73
CA LEU A 129 13.77 8.90 -9.17
C LEU A 129 14.24 7.50 -9.57
N CYS A 130 15.28 6.97 -8.91
CA CYS A 130 15.69 5.58 -9.09
C CYS A 130 14.56 4.61 -8.70
N TYR A 131 13.87 4.84 -7.59
CA TYR A 131 12.71 4.03 -7.19
C TYR A 131 11.50 4.20 -8.12
N SER A 132 11.28 5.35 -8.75
CA SER A 132 10.19 5.55 -9.72
C SER A 132 10.50 4.87 -11.05
N VAL A 133 11.78 4.85 -11.46
CA VAL A 133 12.27 4.13 -12.65
C VAL A 133 12.17 2.61 -12.48
N VAL A 134 12.15 2.11 -11.23
CA VAL A 134 11.86 0.70 -10.94
C VAL A 134 10.35 0.52 -10.70
N PRO A 135 9.54 0.17 -11.71
CA PRO A 135 8.13 -0.12 -11.48
C PRO A 135 8.00 -1.33 -10.54
N PRO A 136 7.05 -1.32 -9.58
CA PRO A 136 6.86 -2.43 -8.63
C PRO A 136 6.53 -3.74 -9.36
N GLU A 137 5.98 -3.67 -10.57
CA GLU A 137 5.72 -4.81 -11.44
C GLU A 137 7.01 -5.56 -11.84
N SER A 138 8.13 -4.85 -12.02
CA SER A 138 9.42 -5.49 -12.35
C SER A 138 9.99 -6.33 -11.20
N ILE A 139 9.65 -5.98 -9.95
CA ILE A 139 10.05 -6.74 -8.76
C ILE A 139 9.22 -8.01 -8.66
N SER A 140 7.88 -7.89 -8.82
CA SER A 140 6.98 -9.04 -8.83
C SER A 140 7.29 -10.02 -9.97
N ALA A 141 7.61 -9.52 -11.16
CA ALA A 141 8.02 -10.35 -12.29
C ALA A 141 9.35 -11.09 -12.02
N ARG A 142 10.32 -10.44 -11.36
CA ARG A 142 11.59 -11.08 -10.94
C ARG A 142 11.37 -12.15 -9.87
N GLU A 143 10.51 -11.90 -8.90
CA GLU A 143 10.16 -12.89 -7.86
C GLU A 143 9.39 -14.08 -8.44
N ALA A 144 8.40 -13.83 -9.29
CA ALA A 144 7.67 -14.89 -10.00
C ALA A 144 8.60 -15.73 -10.89
N SER A 145 9.56 -15.09 -11.56
CA SER A 145 10.59 -15.79 -12.34
C SER A 145 11.53 -16.62 -11.45
N ARG A 146 11.90 -16.12 -10.26
CA ARG A 146 12.69 -16.87 -9.28
C ARG A 146 11.96 -18.08 -8.72
N LEU A 147 10.69 -17.93 -8.36
CA LEU A 147 9.85 -19.04 -7.89
C LEU A 147 9.70 -20.09 -8.99
N LYS A 148 9.40 -19.68 -10.22
CA LYS A 148 9.33 -20.58 -11.38
C LYS A 148 10.65 -21.30 -11.68
N ASN A 149 11.79 -20.63 -11.48
CA ASN A 149 13.11 -21.25 -11.66
C ASN A 149 13.48 -22.19 -10.50
N SER A 150 12.97 -21.92 -9.29
CA SER A 150 13.19 -22.76 -8.10
C SER A 150 12.31 -24.01 -8.07
N GLU A 151 11.07 -23.93 -8.57
CA GLU A 151 10.13 -25.07 -8.57
C GLU A 151 10.27 -25.97 -9.80
N GLY A 152 11.08 -25.57 -10.79
CA GLY A 152 11.12 -26.20 -12.10
C GLY A 152 9.80 -26.00 -12.85
N VAL A 153 9.83 -26.14 -14.18
CA VAL A 153 8.59 -26.07 -14.97
C VAL A 153 7.75 -27.31 -14.64
N GLN A 154 6.86 -27.21 -13.65
CA GLN A 154 5.80 -28.22 -13.49
C GLN A 154 4.96 -28.19 -14.76
N VAL A 155 5.06 -29.26 -15.55
CA VAL A 155 4.14 -29.50 -16.66
C VAL A 155 2.76 -29.65 -16.03
N LEU A 156 1.96 -28.58 -16.13
CA LEU A 156 0.62 -28.53 -15.55
C LEU A 156 -0.19 -29.70 -16.12
N LEU A 157 -0.54 -30.67 -15.25
CA LEU A 157 -1.35 -31.82 -15.65
C LEU A 157 -2.61 -31.33 -16.39
N PRO A 158 -3.13 -32.09 -17.36
CA PRO A 158 -4.34 -31.71 -18.10
C PRO A 158 -5.52 -31.40 -17.15
N ARG A 159 -5.59 -32.10 -16.00
CA ARG A 159 -6.56 -31.86 -14.93
C ARG A 159 -6.39 -30.48 -14.27
N GLN A 160 -5.16 -30.09 -13.91
CA GLN A 160 -4.86 -28.80 -13.30
C GLN A 160 -5.16 -27.62 -14.25
N ARG A 161 -4.98 -27.83 -15.56
CA ARG A 161 -5.37 -26.84 -16.59
C ARG A 161 -6.88 -26.63 -16.67
N GLN A 162 -7.68 -27.68 -16.45
CA GLN A 162 -9.14 -27.58 -16.41
C GLN A 162 -9.61 -26.80 -15.18
N GLU A 163 -9.07 -27.12 -14.00
CA GLU A 163 -9.34 -26.38 -12.75
C GLU A 163 -9.04 -24.89 -12.91
N LEU A 164 -7.90 -24.52 -13.53
CA LEU A 164 -7.57 -23.13 -13.79
C LEU A 164 -8.55 -22.43 -14.75
N ARG A 165 -9.02 -23.14 -15.79
CA ARG A 165 -10.04 -22.61 -16.72
C ARG A 165 -11.39 -22.40 -16.02
N GLU A 166 -11.74 -23.25 -15.08
CA GLU A 166 -12.98 -23.16 -14.32
C GLU A 166 -12.89 -22.05 -13.26
N ALA A 167 -11.75 -21.90 -12.59
CA ALA A 167 -11.50 -20.83 -11.63
C ALA A 167 -11.48 -19.44 -12.28
N TYR A 168 -10.91 -19.30 -13.48
CA TYR A 168 -10.91 -18.03 -14.24
C TYR A 168 -12.13 -17.87 -15.15
N ARG A 169 -13.09 -18.81 -15.14
CA ARG A 169 -14.35 -18.63 -15.86
C ARG A 169 -15.09 -17.47 -15.20
N GLN A 170 -15.27 -16.39 -15.95
CA GLN A 170 -16.07 -15.26 -15.48
C GLN A 170 -17.44 -15.76 -15.00
N PRO A 171 -17.98 -15.25 -13.89
CA PRO A 171 -19.33 -15.57 -13.43
C PRO A 171 -20.43 -14.96 -14.34
N CYS A 172 -20.21 -14.93 -15.65
CA CYS A 172 -21.26 -14.67 -16.63
C CYS A 172 -22.03 -15.97 -16.84
N GLY A 173 -22.93 -16.29 -15.92
CA GLY A 173 -23.72 -17.52 -16.06
C GLY A 173 -24.70 -17.88 -14.96
N ILE A 174 -24.81 -17.10 -13.88
CA ILE A 174 -25.80 -17.38 -12.82
C ILE A 174 -26.49 -16.07 -12.38
N ALA A 175 -27.00 -15.32 -13.36
CA ALA A 175 -28.15 -14.40 -13.29
C ALA A 175 -28.05 -13.39 -14.45
N SER A 176 -28.79 -13.65 -15.52
CA SER A 176 -29.50 -12.65 -16.35
C SER A 176 -28.79 -11.33 -16.73
N VAL A 177 -27.55 -11.33 -17.20
CA VAL A 177 -26.96 -10.18 -17.93
C VAL A 177 -26.21 -10.67 -19.17
N CYS A 178 -26.87 -11.50 -19.96
CA CYS A 178 -26.56 -11.65 -21.39
C CYS A 178 -27.61 -10.87 -22.18
N ASP A 179 -27.66 -9.56 -21.98
CA ASP A 179 -27.99 -8.65 -23.08
C ASP A 179 -26.64 -8.24 -23.70
N CYS A 180 -26.15 -9.11 -24.60
CA CYS A 180 -25.18 -8.67 -25.59
C CYS A 180 -25.90 -7.69 -26.52
N ALA A 181 -25.86 -6.41 -26.16
CA ALA A 181 -26.23 -5.34 -27.04
C ALA A 181 -25.06 -5.01 -27.98
N VAL A 182 -25.32 -5.26 -29.26
CA VAL A 182 -24.63 -4.84 -30.50
C VAL A 182 -23.44 -5.69 -30.94
#